data_AF-A0A8C7WRJ9-F1
#
_entry.id   AF-A0A8C7WRJ9-F1
#
_cell.length_a   1.000
_cell.length_b   1.000
_cell.length_c   1.000
_cell.angle_alpha   90.00
_cell.angle_beta   90.00
_cell.angle_gamma   90.00
#
_symmetry.space_group_name_H-M   'P 1'
#
loop_
_entity.id
_entity.type
_entity.pdbx_description
1 polymer ?
#
loop_
_entity_poly.entity_id
_entity_poly.type
_entity_poly.pdbx_seq_one_letter_code
_entity_poly.pdbx_strand_id
1 'polypeptide(L)'
;MAKSLRSKWKRKMRAEKRKKNAPKELARLKQALSNDKKGEVDMADLEEIATVVSPDKIKKQTDVDMAEDAAEGLKMDTDKKRNKKTLLDEDGRYPVWMNQRQIKKLKDKRMTKKSGKGKKKKGIAW
;
A
#
# COMPACT_ATOMS: atom_id res chain seq x y z
N MET A 1 -5.43 16.60 33.79
CA MET A 1 -6.27 17.04 32.66
C MET A 1 -5.41 17.35 31.44
N ALA A 2 -5.77 16.84 30.26
CA ALA A 2 -5.08 17.21 29.03
C ALA A 2 -5.48 18.62 28.56
N LYS A 3 -4.59 19.30 27.84
CA LYS A 3 -4.89 20.62 27.24
C LYS A 3 -5.87 20.48 26.07
N SER A 4 -6.89 21.32 26.04
CA SER A 4 -7.84 21.42 24.92
C SER A 4 -7.13 21.67 23.58
N LEU A 5 -7.69 21.14 22.49
CA LEU A 5 -7.21 21.35 21.11
C LEU A 5 -7.13 22.84 20.75
N ARG A 6 -8.09 23.63 21.23
CA ARG A 6 -8.21 25.08 20.99
C ARG A 6 -7.40 25.93 21.98
N SER A 7 -6.71 25.31 22.94
CA SER A 7 -5.82 26.01 23.86
C SER A 7 -4.78 26.85 23.10
N LYS A 8 -4.49 28.05 23.60
CA LYS A 8 -3.51 28.98 23.01
C LYS A 8 -2.12 28.31 22.89
N TRP A 9 -1.71 27.56 23.91
CA TRP A 9 -0.44 26.83 23.92
C TRP A 9 -0.31 25.82 22.78
N LYS A 10 -1.31 24.94 22.60
CA LYS A 10 -1.30 23.92 21.54
C LYS A 10 -1.40 24.53 20.15
N ARG A 11 -2.10 25.67 20.00
CA ARG A 11 -2.14 26.44 18.74
C ARG A 11 -0.76 27.03 18.41
N LYS A 12 -0.09 27.66 19.37
CA LYS A 12 1.25 28.22 19.21
C LYS A 12 2.26 27.17 18.73
N MET A 13 2.35 26.04 19.44
CA MET A 13 3.25 24.94 19.07
C MET A 13 2.94 24.33 17.69
N ARG A 14 1.66 24.30 17.28
CA ARG A 14 1.27 23.85 15.94
C ARG A 14 1.69 24.84 14.86
N ALA A 15 1.61 26.15 15.12
CA ALA A 15 2.09 27.16 14.20
C ALA A 15 3.62 27.08 14.03
N GLU A 16 4.37 26.94 15.12
CA GLU A 16 5.82 26.72 15.10
C GLU A 16 6.19 25.44 14.32
N LYS A 17 5.47 24.34 14.55
CA LYS A 17 5.64 23.10 13.77
C LYS A 17 5.38 23.31 12.27
N ARG A 18 4.33 24.05 11.90
CA ARG A 18 4.04 24.36 10.49
C ARG A 18 5.12 25.21 9.84
N LYS A 19 5.70 26.20 10.54
CA LYS A 19 6.84 26.98 10.03
C LYS A 19 8.03 26.10 9.65
N LYS A 20 8.32 25.08 10.48
CA LYS A 20 9.41 24.11 10.22
C LYS A 20 9.09 23.12 9.09
N ASN A 21 7.84 22.66 9.00
CA ASN A 21 7.46 21.58 8.08
C ASN A 21 7.03 22.08 6.70
N ALA A 22 6.40 23.26 6.61
CA ALA A 22 5.89 23.83 5.36
C ALA A 22 6.94 23.85 4.23
N PRO A 23 8.17 24.37 4.41
CA PRO A 23 9.15 24.39 3.31
C PRO A 23 9.56 22.98 2.86
N LYS A 24 9.62 22.01 3.79
CA LYS A 24 10.01 20.63 3.49
C LYS A 24 8.92 19.89 2.71
N GLU A 25 7.67 20.09 3.11
CA GLU A 25 6.51 19.49 2.43
C GLU A 25 6.31 20.12 1.06
N LEU A 26 6.47 21.44 0.93
CA LEU A 26 6.40 22.13 -0.37
C LEU A 26 7.46 21.64 -1.34
N ALA A 27 8.72 21.49 -0.91
CA ALA A 27 9.77 20.96 -1.78
C ALA A 27 9.45 19.54 -2.28
N ARG A 28 8.99 18.65 -1.39
CA ARG A 28 8.60 17.27 -1.77
C ARG A 28 7.41 17.24 -2.71
N LEU A 29 6.41 18.09 -2.46
CA LEU A 29 5.23 18.15 -3.31
C LEU A 29 5.56 18.73 -4.69
N LYS A 30 6.41 19.76 -4.77
CA LYS A 30 6.88 20.31 -6.05
C LYS A 30 7.73 19.31 -6.84
N GLN A 31 8.60 18.56 -6.15
CA GLN A 31 9.36 17.45 -6.74
C GLN A 31 8.43 16.35 -7.27
N ALA A 32 7.42 15.95 -6.50
CA ALA A 32 6.47 14.91 -6.91
C ALA A 32 5.58 15.35 -8.08
N LEU A 33 5.25 16.64 -8.16
CA LEU A 33 4.49 17.22 -9.27
C LEU A 33 5.37 17.51 -10.50
N SER A 34 6.68 17.28 -10.44
CA SER A 34 7.65 17.64 -11.49
C SER A 34 7.65 19.14 -11.86
N ASN A 35 7.03 20.00 -11.05
CA ASN A 35 6.86 21.44 -11.37
C ASN A 35 8.16 22.24 -11.28
N ASP A 36 9.14 21.76 -10.51
CA ASP A 36 10.47 22.39 -10.42
C ASP A 36 11.34 22.01 -11.63
N LYS A 37 11.00 20.92 -12.34
CA LYS A 37 11.48 20.64 -13.70
C LYS A 37 10.52 21.33 -14.67
N LYS A 38 10.63 22.66 -14.77
CA LYS A 38 10.06 23.38 -15.91
C LYS A 38 10.67 22.78 -17.18
N GLY A 39 9.95 21.84 -17.81
CA GLY A 39 10.02 21.56 -19.24
C GLY A 39 11.34 21.08 -19.83
N GLU A 40 12.27 20.55 -19.04
CA GLU A 40 13.53 19.99 -19.55
C GLU A 40 13.73 18.62 -18.91
N VAL A 41 12.83 17.69 -19.23
CA VAL A 41 13.30 16.32 -19.43
C VAL A 41 13.92 16.40 -20.81
N ASP A 42 15.24 16.44 -20.87
CA ASP A 42 15.99 16.35 -22.11
C ASP A 42 15.43 15.18 -22.92
N MET A 43 14.71 15.48 -23.99
CA MET A 43 14.23 14.47 -24.93
C MET A 43 15.42 13.71 -25.57
N ALA A 44 16.65 14.22 -25.40
CA ALA A 44 17.90 13.57 -25.79
C ALA A 44 18.11 12.21 -25.08
N ASP A 45 17.80 12.09 -23.78
CA ASP A 45 17.96 10.83 -23.04
C ASP A 45 16.90 9.80 -23.45
N LEU A 46 15.75 10.24 -23.96
CA LEU A 46 14.69 9.37 -24.49
C LEU A 46 14.96 8.94 -25.94
N GLU A 47 15.65 9.77 -26.73
CA GLU A 47 16.07 9.42 -28.10
C GLU A 47 17.11 8.29 -28.12
N GLU A 48 17.97 8.20 -27.10
CA GLU A 48 18.94 7.10 -26.97
C GLU A 48 18.27 5.77 -26.58
N ILE A 49 17.17 5.82 -25.82
CA ILE A 49 16.49 4.63 -25.27
C ILE A 49 15.33 4.15 -26.16
N ALA A 50 14.63 5.05 -26.84
CA ALA A 50 13.43 4.74 -27.61
C ALA A 50 13.51 5.34 -29.02
N THR A 51 13.83 4.50 -30.00
CA THR A 51 13.63 4.85 -31.40
C THR A 51 12.13 4.89 -31.70
N VAL A 52 11.62 6.05 -32.11
CA VAL A 52 10.22 6.21 -32.51
C VAL A 52 10.00 5.47 -33.83
N VAL A 53 9.36 4.30 -33.77
CA VAL A 53 8.98 3.52 -34.95
C VAL A 53 7.63 4.02 -35.48
N SER A 54 7.61 4.44 -36.74
CA SER A 54 6.40 4.88 -37.44
C SER A 54 5.34 3.76 -37.52
N PRO A 55 4.04 4.08 -37.42
CA PRO A 55 2.95 3.09 -37.32
C PRO A 55 2.87 2.14 -38.53
N ASP A 56 3.37 2.55 -39.70
CA ASP A 56 3.38 1.71 -40.92
C ASP A 56 4.36 0.52 -40.84
N LYS A 57 5.36 0.58 -39.94
CA LYS A 57 6.30 -0.53 -39.69
C LYS A 57 5.71 -1.56 -38.72
N ILE A 58 4.86 -1.14 -37.78
CA ILE A 58 4.22 -2.01 -36.78
C ILE A 58 3.21 -2.94 -37.45
N LYS A 59 2.44 -2.44 -38.41
CA LYS A 59 1.43 -3.23 -39.15
C LYS A 59 2.01 -4.36 -40.00
N LYS A 60 3.30 -4.32 -40.32
CA LYS A 60 3.99 -5.36 -41.12
C LYS A 60 4.63 -6.46 -40.28
N GLN A 61 4.75 -6.27 -38.96
CA GLN A 61 5.44 -7.22 -38.05
C GLN A 61 4.49 -8.13 -37.27
N THR A 62 3.18 -7.89 -37.30
CA THR A 62 2.18 -8.70 -36.57
C THR A 62 1.89 -10.06 -37.18
N ASP A 63 2.52 -10.40 -38.32
CA ASP A 63 2.24 -11.65 -39.07
C ASP A 63 3.36 -12.69 -38.93
N VAL A 64 4.32 -12.48 -38.00
CA VAL A 64 5.39 -13.44 -37.72
C VAL A 64 5.39 -13.77 -36.22
N ASP A 65 4.69 -14.85 -35.87
CA ASP A 65 4.87 -15.75 -34.74
C ASP A 65 5.41 -15.15 -33.42
N MET A 66 4.51 -14.71 -32.54
CA MET A 66 4.79 -14.67 -31.10
C MET A 66 4.19 -15.91 -30.43
N ALA A 67 5.00 -16.97 -30.43
CA ALA A 67 4.80 -18.19 -29.68
C ALA A 67 4.62 -17.91 -28.17
N GLU A 68 3.75 -18.71 -27.58
CA GLU A 68 3.28 -18.72 -26.19
C GLU A 68 4.37 -19.06 -25.16
N ASP A 69 5.46 -18.29 -25.00
CA ASP A 69 6.54 -18.70 -24.07
C ASP A 69 7.20 -17.57 -23.25
N ALA A 70 6.39 -16.67 -22.67
CA ALA A 70 6.91 -15.67 -21.72
C ALA A 70 5.97 -15.28 -20.57
N ALA A 71 4.91 -16.07 -20.30
CA ALA A 71 3.93 -15.77 -19.25
C ALA A 71 4.06 -16.66 -17.99
N GLU A 72 5.11 -17.46 -17.85
CA GLU A 72 5.26 -18.37 -16.70
C GLU A 72 6.23 -17.91 -15.60
N GLY A 73 6.97 -16.81 -15.79
CA GLY A 73 8.05 -16.41 -14.87
C GLY A 73 7.68 -15.44 -13.74
N LEU A 74 6.52 -14.77 -13.79
CA LEU A 74 6.13 -13.74 -12.82
C LEU A 74 4.79 -14.06 -12.12
N LYS A 75 4.59 -15.32 -11.74
CA LYS A 75 3.67 -15.62 -10.63
C LYS A 75 4.38 -15.15 -9.36
N MET A 76 4.32 -13.84 -9.09
CA MET A 76 4.58 -13.30 -7.75
C MET A 76 3.83 -14.19 -6.76
N ASP A 77 4.41 -14.45 -5.59
CA ASP A 77 3.88 -15.30 -4.54
C ASP A 77 2.52 -14.73 -4.04
N THR A 78 1.49 -14.87 -4.87
CA THR A 78 0.15 -14.36 -4.63
C THR A 78 -0.39 -15.26 -3.56
N ASP A 79 -0.42 -14.72 -2.34
CA ASP A 79 -1.38 -15.02 -1.31
C ASP A 79 -2.00 -16.42 -1.45
N LYS A 80 -1.35 -17.41 -0.81
CA LYS A 80 -1.86 -18.78 -0.63
C LYS A 80 -3.38 -18.78 -0.56
N LYS A 81 -4.05 -19.74 -1.22
CA LYS A 81 -5.52 -19.81 -1.28
C LYS A 81 -6.12 -19.70 0.13
N ARG A 82 -6.71 -18.54 0.44
CA ARG A 82 -7.28 -18.23 1.77
C ARG A 82 -8.76 -18.51 1.82
N ASN A 83 -9.19 -19.06 2.94
CA ASN A 83 -10.61 -19.22 3.24
C ASN A 83 -11.28 -17.84 3.47
N LYS A 84 -12.26 -17.45 2.64
CA LYS A 84 -12.96 -16.15 2.75
C LYS A 84 -13.61 -15.90 4.12
N LYS A 85 -14.01 -16.96 4.84
CA LYS A 85 -14.71 -16.88 6.14
C LYS A 85 -13.75 -16.77 7.34
N THR A 86 -12.60 -17.41 7.28
CA THR A 86 -11.65 -17.49 8.41
C THR A 86 -10.37 -16.71 8.16
N LEU A 87 -10.12 -16.29 6.92
CA LEU A 87 -8.91 -15.64 6.42
C LEU A 87 -7.64 -16.46 6.72
N LEU A 88 -7.78 -17.78 6.83
CA LEU A 88 -6.68 -18.70 7.10
C LEU A 88 -6.15 -19.29 5.80
N ASP A 89 -4.83 -19.45 5.75
CA ASP A 89 -4.10 -20.22 4.76
C ASP A 89 -4.35 -21.73 4.92
N GLU A 90 -3.87 -22.53 3.97
CA GLU A 90 -3.87 -24.00 4.02
C GLU A 90 -3.14 -24.51 5.28
N ASP A 91 -2.06 -23.83 5.69
CA ASP A 91 -1.30 -24.11 6.92
C ASP A 91 -1.98 -23.59 8.20
N GLY A 92 -3.18 -22.99 8.11
CA GLY A 92 -3.89 -22.39 9.25
C GLY A 92 -3.26 -21.11 9.81
N ARG A 93 -2.41 -20.42 9.02
CA ARG A 93 -1.78 -19.14 9.37
C ARG A 93 -2.67 -17.96 8.92
N TYR A 94 -2.57 -16.84 9.64
CA TYR A 94 -3.22 -15.57 9.27
C TYR A 94 -2.28 -14.72 8.40
N PRO A 95 -2.80 -13.78 7.59
CA PRO A 95 -1.97 -12.89 6.79
C PRO A 95 -1.01 -12.07 7.65
N VAL A 96 0.19 -11.82 7.12
CA VAL A 96 1.27 -11.09 7.83
C VAL A 96 0.87 -9.66 8.18
N TRP A 97 0.06 -9.00 7.34
CA TRP A 97 -0.45 -7.65 7.59
C TRP A 97 -1.51 -7.61 8.70
N MET A 98 -2.04 -8.76 9.12
CA MET A 98 -3.09 -8.82 10.12
C MET A 98 -2.52 -8.66 11.53
N ASN A 99 -3.00 -7.66 12.27
CA ASN A 99 -2.53 -7.39 13.62
C ASN A 99 -2.93 -8.53 14.58
N GLN A 100 -2.02 -8.92 15.49
CA GLN A 100 -2.24 -9.91 16.55
C GLN A 100 -3.55 -9.70 17.34
N ARG A 101 -3.96 -8.45 17.57
CA ARG A 101 -5.23 -8.14 18.25
C ARG A 101 -6.45 -8.54 17.43
N GLN A 102 -6.41 -8.33 16.11
CA GLN A 102 -7.49 -8.71 15.20
C GLN A 102 -7.58 -10.24 15.08
N ILE A 103 -6.44 -10.92 15.03
CA ILE A 103 -6.35 -12.39 15.05
C ILE A 103 -7.03 -12.95 16.31
N LYS A 104 -6.72 -12.40 17.49
CA LYS A 104 -7.36 -12.81 18.76
C LYS A 104 -8.88 -12.64 18.73
N LYS A 105 -9.38 -11.50 18.24
CA LYS A 105 -10.83 -11.25 18.11
C LYS A 105 -11.54 -12.25 17.18
N LEU A 106 -10.93 -12.61 16.04
CA LEU A 106 -11.51 -13.60 15.13
C LEU A 106 -11.52 -15.01 15.74
N LYS A 107 -10.43 -15.39 16.42
CA LYS A 107 -10.36 -16.66 17.16
C LYS A 107 -11.45 -16.71 18.23
N ASP A 108 -11.64 -15.65 19.01
CA ASP A 108 -12.66 -15.59 20.05
C ASP A 108 -14.07 -15.75 19.46
N LYS A 109 -14.39 -15.03 18.38
CA LYS A 109 -15.68 -15.17 17.66
C LYS A 109 -15.94 -16.58 17.13
N ARG A 110 -14.89 -17.29 16.70
CA ARG A 110 -14.99 -18.67 16.22
C ARG A 110 -15.22 -19.63 17.39
N MET A 111 -14.48 -19.45 18.48
CA MET A 111 -14.62 -20.28 19.68
C MET A 111 -16.00 -20.09 20.32
N THR A 112 -16.52 -18.86 20.41
CA THR A 112 -17.87 -18.59 20.96
C THR A 112 -18.97 -19.27 20.16
N LYS A 113 -18.83 -19.34 18.82
CA LYS A 113 -19.77 -20.05 17.95
C LYS A 113 -19.67 -21.57 18.08
N LYS A 114 -18.45 -22.10 18.26
CA LYS A 114 -18.21 -23.55 18.36
C LYS A 114 -18.58 -24.12 19.74
N SER A 115 -18.38 -23.36 20.81
CA SER A 115 -18.56 -23.88 22.18
C SER A 115 -19.88 -23.49 22.84
N GLY A 116 -20.74 -22.68 22.21
CA GLY A 116 -22.04 -22.23 22.76
C GLY A 116 -21.97 -21.35 24.03
N LYS A 117 -20.89 -21.47 24.79
CA LYS A 117 -20.51 -20.66 25.95
C LYS A 117 -19.29 -19.85 25.56
N GLY A 118 -19.51 -18.59 25.18
CA GLY A 118 -18.45 -17.61 25.16
C GLY A 118 -17.92 -17.41 26.56
N LYS A 119 -16.79 -18.05 26.92
CA LYS A 119 -16.07 -17.72 28.14
C LYS A 119 -15.55 -16.30 27.98
N LYS A 120 -16.37 -15.31 28.37
CA LYS A 120 -15.87 -13.96 28.64
C LYS A 120 -14.77 -14.15 29.67
N LYS A 121 -13.51 -13.87 29.30
CA LYS A 121 -12.44 -13.77 30.30
C LYS A 121 -12.93 -12.72 31.29
N LYS A 122 -13.23 -13.14 32.52
CA LYS A 122 -13.48 -12.22 33.63
C LYS A 122 -12.26 -11.30 33.64
N GLY A 123 -12.49 -10.02 33.35
CA GLY A 123 -11.41 -9.03 33.33
C GLY A 123 -10.69 -9.11 34.67
N ILE A 124 -9.37 -9.17 34.66
CA ILE A 124 -8.62 -8.83 35.85
C ILE A 124 -8.96 -7.36 36.09
N ALA A 125 -9.73 -7.12 37.15
CA ALA A 125 -9.89 -5.80 37.72
C ALA A 125 -8.57 -5.46 38.39
N TRP A 126 -7.82 -4.55 37.76
CA TRP A 126 -6.79 -3.76 38.40
C TRP A 126 -6.74 -2.40 37.69
#